data_AF-V9XQV4-F1
#
_entry.id   AF-V9XQV4-F1
#
_cell.length_a   1.000
_cell.length_b   1.000
_cell.length_c   1.000
_cell.angle_alpha   90.00
_cell.angle_beta   90.00
_cell.angle_gamma   90.00
#
_symmetry.space_group_name_H-M   'P 1'
#
loop_
_entity.id
_entity.type
_entity.pdbx_description
1 polymer ?
#
loop_
_entity_poly.entity_id
_entity_poly.type
_entity_poly.pdbx_seq_one_letter_code
_entity_poly.pdbx_strand_id
1 'polypeptide(L)'
;MATLKTPEGSRFSELERLRRPPTRTTGTAFARALERVDEIGAYRLGRLRLSQIPPNRMAALARYALGSKAPLLERAQEPKRTAMLTAVMRHLEAKAIDEALDLFQVLMATRLLNTAKRKTEKERLSTLPQLEKASRVLARAAKALLEELELVEEHEADLDVAALWAAVPGTPRDSLSPLKHRNLNLLGRYSFTASTPAAGALRPLRNPDGPELDDDDDGAG
;
A
#
# COMPACT_ATOMS: atom_id res chain seq x y z
N MET A 1 5.72 -41.38 -5.94
CA MET A 1 6.32 -41.90 -7.19
C MET A 1 5.69 -41.33 -8.47
N ALA A 2 4.49 -40.74 -8.43
CA ALA A 2 3.85 -40.16 -9.62
C ALA A 2 4.62 -38.98 -10.25
N THR A 3 5.41 -38.25 -9.46
CA THR A 3 6.08 -37.01 -9.90
C THR A 3 7.28 -37.24 -10.83
N LEU A 4 7.83 -38.45 -10.86
CA LEU A 4 8.96 -38.82 -11.72
C LEU A 4 8.51 -39.32 -13.10
N LYS A 5 7.23 -39.68 -13.24
CA LYS A 5 6.69 -40.15 -14.52
C LYS A 5 6.51 -38.98 -15.48
N THR A 6 6.74 -39.24 -16.75
CA THR A 6 6.40 -38.34 -17.84
C THR A 6 4.98 -38.67 -18.28
N PRO A 7 4.01 -37.72 -18.18
CA PRO A 7 2.67 -37.92 -18.72
C PRO A 7 2.70 -38.18 -20.22
N GLU A 8 1.72 -38.94 -20.71
CA GLU A 8 1.60 -39.23 -22.14
C GLU A 8 1.44 -37.93 -22.94
N GLY A 9 2.26 -37.76 -24.00
CA GLY A 9 2.32 -36.51 -24.78
C GLY A 9 3.16 -35.38 -24.19
N SER A 10 3.70 -35.51 -22.97
CA SER A 10 4.63 -34.54 -22.39
C SER A 10 6.09 -34.91 -22.67
N ARG A 11 6.94 -33.89 -22.87
CA ARG A 11 8.41 -34.06 -22.92
C ARG A 11 9.07 -34.03 -21.53
N PHE A 12 8.32 -33.63 -20.51
CA PHE A 12 8.85 -33.34 -19.18
C PHE A 12 8.04 -34.11 -18.13
N SER A 13 8.75 -34.74 -17.18
CA SER A 13 8.12 -35.28 -15.97
C SER A 13 7.45 -34.17 -15.15
N GLU A 14 6.48 -34.53 -14.31
CA GLU A 14 5.83 -33.59 -13.38
C GLU A 14 6.87 -32.82 -12.53
N LEU A 15 7.89 -33.51 -12.02
CA LEU A 15 8.98 -32.90 -11.26
C LEU A 15 9.73 -31.83 -12.08
N GLU A 16 9.95 -32.10 -13.36
CA GLU A 16 10.65 -31.17 -14.25
C GLU A 16 9.77 -29.98 -14.64
N ARG A 17 8.44 -30.14 -14.68
CA ARG A 17 7.50 -29.02 -14.79
C ARG A 17 7.58 -28.13 -13.55
N LEU A 18 7.51 -28.73 -12.36
CA LEU A 18 7.54 -28.00 -11.09
C LEU A 18 8.86 -27.24 -10.83
N ARG A 19 9.96 -27.70 -11.41
CA ARG A 19 11.28 -27.03 -11.34
C ARG A 19 11.36 -25.71 -12.10
N ARG A 20 10.45 -25.44 -13.03
CA ARG A 20 10.57 -24.27 -13.92
C ARG A 20 10.09 -23.00 -13.24
N PRO A 21 10.94 -21.96 -13.16
CA PRO A 21 10.54 -20.66 -12.65
C PRO A 21 9.53 -19.97 -13.59
N PRO A 22 8.73 -19.02 -13.08
CA PRO A 22 7.99 -18.11 -13.94
C PRO A 22 8.95 -17.30 -14.81
N THR A 23 8.66 -17.20 -16.11
CA THR A 23 9.57 -16.59 -17.10
C THR A 23 9.19 -15.18 -17.52
N ARG A 24 8.01 -14.68 -17.10
CA ARG A 24 7.50 -13.37 -17.49
C ARG A 24 7.00 -12.61 -16.26
N THR A 25 7.14 -11.30 -16.30
CA THR A 25 6.66 -10.40 -15.24
C THR A 25 5.26 -9.88 -15.58
N THR A 26 4.27 -10.78 -15.59
CA THR A 26 2.87 -10.47 -15.90
C THR A 26 1.94 -10.98 -14.82
N GLY A 27 0.74 -10.40 -14.70
CA GLY A 27 -0.28 -10.90 -13.77
C GLY A 27 -0.68 -12.36 -14.05
N THR A 28 -0.72 -12.76 -15.32
CA THR A 28 -0.95 -14.16 -15.72
C THR A 28 0.18 -15.09 -15.31
N ALA A 29 1.43 -14.63 -15.36
CA ALA A 29 2.57 -15.41 -14.86
C ALA A 29 2.55 -15.51 -13.33
N PHE A 30 2.05 -14.48 -12.63
CA PHE A 30 1.86 -14.51 -11.18
C PHE A 30 0.77 -15.51 -10.76
N ALA A 31 -0.37 -15.52 -11.45
CA ALA A 31 -1.40 -16.54 -11.24
C ALA A 31 -0.83 -17.97 -11.39
N ARG A 32 -0.07 -18.22 -12.47
CA ARG A 32 0.61 -19.51 -12.67
C ARG A 32 1.66 -19.82 -11.60
N ALA A 33 2.34 -18.81 -11.07
CA ALA A 33 3.30 -18.99 -9.99
C ALA A 33 2.59 -19.43 -8.69
N LEU A 34 1.43 -18.85 -8.39
CA LEU A 34 0.58 -19.25 -7.25
C LEU A 34 -0.02 -20.65 -7.44
N GLU A 35 -0.54 -20.98 -8.64
CA GLU A 35 -1.01 -22.33 -8.96
C GLU A 35 0.09 -23.38 -8.72
N ARG A 36 1.33 -23.07 -9.11
CA ARG A 36 2.48 -23.94 -8.85
C ARG A 36 2.80 -24.06 -7.35
N VAL A 37 2.66 -22.99 -6.57
CA VAL A 37 2.80 -23.07 -5.09
C VAL A 37 1.75 -24.02 -4.52
N ASP A 38 0.50 -23.92 -4.97
CA ASP A 38 -0.59 -24.80 -4.53
C ASP A 38 -0.34 -26.27 -4.94
N GLU A 39 0.11 -26.50 -6.19
CA GLU A 39 0.48 -27.84 -6.67
C GLU A 39 1.59 -28.49 -5.80
N ILE A 40 2.61 -27.73 -5.43
CA ILE A 40 3.70 -28.22 -4.58
C ILE A 40 3.22 -28.38 -3.12
N GLY A 41 2.40 -27.44 -2.63
CA GLY A 41 1.81 -27.47 -1.30
C GLY A 41 0.83 -28.63 -1.09
N ALA A 42 0.20 -29.13 -2.16
CA ALA A 42 -0.69 -30.28 -2.11
C ALA A 42 -0.02 -31.56 -1.59
N TYR A 43 1.31 -31.68 -1.76
CA TYR A 43 2.10 -32.80 -1.20
C TYR A 43 2.27 -32.71 0.32
N ARG A 44 1.87 -31.59 0.95
CA ARG A 44 1.81 -31.38 2.41
C ARG A 44 3.10 -31.73 3.15
N LEU A 45 4.25 -31.56 2.50
CA LEU A 45 5.55 -31.92 3.05
C LEU A 45 6.01 -30.99 4.19
N GLY A 46 5.44 -29.78 4.27
CA GLY A 46 5.58 -28.92 5.45
C GLY A 46 5.06 -29.53 6.75
N ARG A 47 4.23 -30.59 6.70
CA ARG A 47 3.77 -31.32 7.89
C ARG A 47 4.77 -32.36 8.38
N LEU A 48 5.77 -32.70 7.58
CA LEU A 48 6.80 -33.65 7.98
C LEU A 48 7.70 -32.98 9.02
N ARG A 49 7.86 -33.63 10.17
CA ARG A 49 8.79 -33.20 11.21
C ARG A 49 10.21 -33.52 10.77
N LEU A 50 10.81 -32.60 10.02
CA LEU A 50 12.20 -32.70 9.57
C LEU A 50 13.19 -32.04 10.54
N SER A 51 12.74 -31.62 11.73
CA SER A 51 13.56 -30.95 12.75
C SER A 51 14.74 -31.80 13.23
N GLN A 52 14.65 -33.13 13.11
CA GLN A 52 15.74 -34.04 13.44
C GLN A 52 16.87 -34.03 12.40
N ILE A 53 16.65 -33.43 11.23
CA ILE A 53 17.64 -33.32 10.17
C ILE A 53 18.13 -31.87 10.09
N PRO A 54 19.44 -31.62 10.26
CA PRO A 54 20.00 -30.28 10.08
C PRO A 54 19.64 -29.69 8.71
N PRO A 55 19.25 -28.41 8.64
CA PRO A 55 18.78 -27.78 7.41
C PRO A 55 19.83 -27.85 6.28
N ASN A 56 21.11 -27.74 6.63
CA ASN A 56 22.22 -27.84 5.67
C ASN A 56 22.29 -29.21 5.00
N ARG A 57 21.98 -30.30 5.72
CA ARG A 57 21.95 -31.67 5.15
C ARG A 57 20.76 -31.84 4.21
N MET A 58 19.60 -31.31 4.59
CA MET A 58 18.42 -31.29 3.71
C MET A 58 18.68 -30.49 2.44
N ALA A 59 19.29 -29.30 2.56
CA ALA A 59 19.64 -28.46 1.42
C ALA A 59 20.67 -29.13 0.51
N ALA A 60 21.67 -29.80 1.07
CA ALA A 60 22.65 -30.56 0.30
C ALA A 60 22.01 -31.72 -0.48
N LEU A 61 21.12 -32.48 0.18
CA LEU A 61 20.37 -33.57 -0.45
C LEU A 61 19.45 -33.06 -1.57
N ALA A 62 18.75 -31.95 -1.33
CA ALA A 62 17.93 -31.29 -2.32
C ALA A 62 18.75 -30.83 -3.53
N ARG A 63 19.90 -30.17 -3.30
CA ARG A 63 20.81 -29.73 -4.38
C ARG A 63 21.29 -30.88 -5.24
N TYR A 64 21.74 -31.98 -4.62
CA TYR A 64 22.16 -33.18 -5.34
C TYR A 64 21.03 -33.75 -6.22
N ALA A 65 19.83 -33.86 -5.65
CA ALA A 65 18.68 -34.42 -6.35
C ALA A 65 18.10 -33.47 -7.42
N LEU A 66 18.19 -32.15 -7.24
CA LEU A 66 17.83 -31.14 -8.25
C LEU A 66 18.74 -31.20 -9.47
N GLY A 67 20.04 -31.44 -9.27
CA GLY A 67 21.00 -31.66 -10.37
C GLY A 67 20.77 -32.98 -11.12
N SER A 68 19.93 -33.88 -10.59
CA SER A 68 19.64 -35.18 -11.18
C SER A 68 18.36 -35.15 -12.03
N LYS A 69 18.37 -35.87 -13.16
CA LYS A 69 17.19 -36.08 -14.01
C LYS A 69 16.22 -37.09 -13.39
N ALA A 70 14.94 -37.00 -13.72
CA ALA A 70 13.90 -37.88 -13.18
C ALA A 70 14.21 -39.39 -13.32
N PRO A 71 14.72 -39.91 -14.47
CA PRO A 71 15.08 -41.32 -14.60
C PRO A 71 16.22 -41.76 -13.67
N LEU A 72 17.15 -40.85 -13.34
CA LEU A 72 18.25 -41.15 -12.42
C LEU A 72 17.73 -41.26 -10.99
N LEU A 73 16.81 -40.36 -10.60
CA LEU A 73 16.15 -40.40 -9.29
C LEU A 73 15.30 -41.67 -9.16
N GLU A 74 14.62 -42.07 -10.22
CA GLU A 74 13.80 -43.29 -10.26
C GLU A 74 14.64 -44.57 -10.12
N ARG A 75 15.92 -44.56 -10.48
CA ARG A 75 16.81 -45.73 -10.28
C ARG A 75 17.34 -45.86 -8.86
N ALA A 76 17.25 -44.82 -8.03
CA ALA A 76 17.73 -44.88 -6.65
C ALA A 76 16.92 -45.88 -5.83
N GLN A 77 17.56 -46.67 -4.97
CA GLN A 77 16.85 -47.61 -4.09
C GLN A 77 16.16 -46.88 -2.93
N GLU A 78 15.09 -47.45 -2.42
CA GLU A 78 14.51 -47.00 -1.15
C GLU A 78 15.45 -47.34 0.02
N PRO A 79 15.55 -46.50 1.07
CA PRO A 79 14.78 -45.28 1.34
C PRO A 79 15.35 -43.99 0.71
N LYS A 80 16.47 -44.09 -0.02
CA LYS A 80 17.19 -42.93 -0.57
C LYS A 80 16.35 -42.15 -1.59
N ARG A 81 15.58 -42.85 -2.43
CA ARG A 81 14.69 -42.22 -3.42
C ARG A 81 13.64 -41.33 -2.75
N THR A 82 12.94 -41.85 -1.74
CA THR A 82 11.97 -41.07 -0.98
C THR A 82 12.63 -39.86 -0.31
N ALA A 83 13.77 -40.04 0.36
CA ALA A 83 14.49 -38.94 1.00
C ALA A 83 14.87 -37.82 0.02
N MET A 84 15.38 -38.18 -1.17
CA MET A 84 15.72 -37.21 -2.22
C MET A 84 14.48 -36.49 -2.73
N LEU A 85 13.39 -37.20 -3.02
CA LEU A 85 12.15 -36.58 -3.49
C LEU A 85 11.56 -35.63 -2.44
N THR A 86 11.53 -36.03 -1.18
CA THR A 86 11.08 -35.18 -0.08
C THR A 86 11.93 -33.93 0.05
N ALA A 87 13.26 -34.07 -0.02
CA ALA A 87 14.18 -32.94 0.04
C ALA A 87 13.98 -31.96 -1.14
N VAL A 88 13.83 -32.48 -2.36
CA VAL A 88 13.58 -31.67 -3.55
C VAL A 88 12.26 -30.94 -3.45
N MET A 89 11.19 -31.63 -3.10
CA MET A 89 9.87 -31.00 -3.02
C MET A 89 9.79 -29.95 -1.91
N ARG A 90 10.43 -30.17 -0.75
CA ARG A 90 10.53 -29.16 0.31
C ARG A 90 11.32 -27.93 -0.14
N HIS A 91 12.38 -28.12 -0.92
CA HIS A 91 13.13 -27.02 -1.51
C HIS A 91 12.31 -26.27 -2.56
N LEU A 92 11.61 -26.99 -3.44
CA LEU A 92 10.75 -26.38 -4.46
C LEU A 92 9.58 -25.62 -3.86
N GLU A 93 9.03 -26.06 -2.74
CA GLU A 93 7.97 -25.36 -2.01
C GLU A 93 8.44 -23.97 -1.58
N ALA A 94 9.57 -23.89 -0.85
CA ALA A 94 10.15 -22.63 -0.42
C ALA A 94 10.51 -21.75 -1.63
N LYS A 95 11.20 -22.32 -2.63
CA LYS A 95 11.60 -21.60 -3.84
C LYS A 95 10.39 -21.06 -4.63
N ALA A 96 9.31 -21.82 -4.74
CA ALA A 96 8.13 -21.40 -5.48
C ALA A 96 7.40 -20.25 -4.79
N ILE A 97 7.38 -20.25 -3.44
CA ILE A 97 6.84 -19.15 -2.63
C ILE A 97 7.70 -17.90 -2.84
N ASP A 98 9.02 -18.01 -2.74
CA ASP A 98 9.95 -16.89 -2.94
C ASP A 98 9.77 -16.27 -4.34
N GLU A 99 9.74 -17.09 -5.39
CA GLU A 99 9.52 -16.61 -6.77
C GLU A 99 8.16 -15.93 -6.97
N ALA A 100 7.11 -16.41 -6.28
CA ALA A 100 5.80 -15.77 -6.30
C ALA A 100 5.84 -14.40 -5.58
N LEU A 101 6.52 -14.31 -4.44
CA LEU A 101 6.70 -13.06 -3.70
C LEU A 101 7.52 -12.04 -4.48
N ASP A 102 8.61 -12.45 -5.13
CA ASP A 102 9.42 -11.58 -6.00
C ASP A 102 8.58 -11.01 -7.14
N LEU A 103 7.81 -11.86 -7.82
CA LEU A 103 6.93 -11.43 -8.90
C LEU A 103 5.81 -10.50 -8.40
N PHE A 104 5.25 -10.79 -7.23
CA PHE A 104 4.28 -9.93 -6.57
C PHE A 104 4.87 -8.54 -6.30
N GLN A 105 6.07 -8.46 -5.71
CA GLN A 105 6.73 -7.18 -5.44
C GLN A 105 6.90 -6.34 -6.70
N VAL A 106 7.36 -6.93 -7.80
CA VAL A 106 7.54 -6.22 -9.06
C VAL A 106 6.21 -5.75 -9.64
N LEU A 107 5.16 -6.58 -9.60
CA LEU A 107 3.83 -6.20 -10.09
C LEU A 107 3.17 -5.11 -9.23
N MET A 108 3.31 -5.19 -7.92
CA MET A 108 2.86 -4.15 -6.98
C MET A 108 3.48 -2.80 -7.32
N ALA A 109 4.80 -2.75 -7.47
CA ALA A 109 5.51 -1.53 -7.80
C ALA A 109 5.10 -1.00 -9.18
N THR A 110 5.17 -1.84 -10.21
CA THR A 110 5.08 -1.39 -11.60
C THR A 110 3.65 -1.18 -12.10
N ARG A 111 2.73 -2.07 -11.75
CA ARG A 111 1.38 -2.08 -12.33
C ARG A 111 0.31 -1.47 -11.45
N LEU A 112 0.52 -1.44 -10.13
CA LEU A 112 -0.44 -0.89 -9.18
C LEU A 112 0.02 0.47 -8.67
N LEU A 113 1.12 0.52 -7.94
CA LEU A 113 1.57 1.75 -7.26
C LEU A 113 1.97 2.84 -8.27
N ASN A 114 2.82 2.53 -9.24
CA ASN A 114 3.26 3.53 -10.23
C ASN A 114 2.11 3.99 -11.13
N THR A 115 1.21 3.08 -11.53
CA THR A 115 0.02 3.43 -12.31
C THR A 115 -0.90 4.36 -11.53
N ALA A 116 -1.15 4.05 -10.25
CA ALA A 116 -1.98 4.88 -9.38
C ALA A 116 -1.36 6.27 -9.15
N LYS A 117 -0.05 6.33 -8.90
CA LYS A 117 0.69 7.59 -8.76
C LYS A 117 0.54 8.45 -10.02
N ARG A 118 0.79 7.90 -11.20
CA ARG A 118 0.64 8.63 -12.48
C ARG A 118 -0.78 9.12 -12.72
N LYS A 119 -1.79 8.30 -12.40
CA LYS A 119 -3.19 8.70 -12.52
C LYS A 119 -3.51 9.87 -11.58
N THR A 120 -3.08 9.77 -10.32
CA THR A 120 -3.27 10.82 -9.31
C THR A 120 -2.54 12.10 -9.70
N GLU A 121 -1.31 12.01 -10.19
CA GLU A 121 -0.52 13.14 -10.64
C GLU A 121 -1.17 13.84 -11.84
N LYS A 122 -1.68 13.06 -12.81
CA LYS A 122 -2.45 13.60 -13.94
C LYS A 122 -3.72 14.33 -13.48
N GLU A 123 -4.45 13.76 -12.52
CA GLU A 123 -5.64 14.40 -11.94
C GLU A 123 -5.25 15.70 -11.20
N ARG A 124 -4.20 15.68 -10.38
CA ARG A 124 -3.67 16.89 -9.71
C ARG A 124 -3.30 17.97 -10.72
N LEU A 125 -2.56 17.63 -11.77
CA LEU A 125 -2.19 18.57 -12.83
C LEU A 125 -3.43 19.17 -13.50
N SER A 126 -4.47 18.37 -13.74
CA SER A 126 -5.72 18.87 -14.32
C SER A 126 -6.49 19.83 -13.42
N THR A 127 -6.29 19.75 -12.10
CA THR A 127 -6.94 20.66 -11.12
C THR A 127 -6.18 21.97 -10.91
N LEU A 128 -4.91 22.08 -11.35
CA LEU A 128 -4.09 23.28 -11.15
C LEU A 128 -4.74 24.57 -11.67
N PRO A 129 -5.38 24.62 -12.86
CA PRO A 129 -6.02 25.85 -13.33
C PRO A 129 -7.21 26.30 -12.46
N GLN A 130 -7.90 25.36 -11.82
CA GLN A 130 -8.99 25.69 -10.88
C GLN A 130 -8.44 26.27 -9.59
N LEU A 131 -7.35 25.69 -9.08
CA LEU A 131 -6.59 26.22 -7.94
C LEU A 131 -6.06 27.63 -8.21
N GLU A 132 -5.51 27.88 -9.40
CA GLU A 132 -5.03 29.22 -9.80
C GLU A 132 -6.17 30.25 -9.87
N LYS A 133 -7.33 29.86 -10.39
CA LYS A 133 -8.51 30.73 -10.39
C LYS A 133 -8.97 31.04 -8.97
N ALA A 134 -9.06 30.01 -8.11
CA ALA A 134 -9.44 30.18 -6.71
C ALA A 134 -8.46 31.07 -5.94
N SER A 135 -7.14 30.89 -6.13
CA SER A 135 -6.13 31.74 -5.49
C SER A 135 -6.19 33.19 -5.98
N ARG A 136 -6.47 33.42 -7.27
CA ARG A 136 -6.67 34.76 -7.82
C ARG A 136 -7.91 35.46 -7.25
N VAL A 137 -9.00 34.73 -7.06
CA VAL A 137 -10.21 35.26 -6.42
C VAL A 137 -9.92 35.60 -4.95
N LEU A 138 -9.25 34.70 -4.22
CA LEU A 138 -8.84 34.95 -2.83
C LEU A 138 -7.94 36.18 -2.70
N ALA A 139 -6.94 36.33 -3.58
CA ALA A 139 -6.04 37.48 -3.56
C ALA A 139 -6.79 38.80 -3.81
N ARG A 140 -7.76 38.81 -4.73
CA ARG A 140 -8.61 39.99 -4.98
C ARG A 140 -9.48 40.34 -3.77
N ALA A 141 -10.09 39.32 -3.15
CA ALA A 141 -10.90 39.50 -1.96
C ALA A 141 -10.09 40.02 -0.77
N ALA A 142 -8.90 39.44 -0.54
CA ALA A 142 -7.99 39.91 0.51
C ALA A 142 -7.55 41.36 0.26
N LYS A 143 -7.26 41.73 -1.00
CA LYS A 143 -6.90 43.09 -1.37
C LYS A 143 -8.04 44.08 -1.08
N ALA A 144 -9.25 43.79 -1.54
CA ALA A 144 -10.41 44.65 -1.30
C ALA A 144 -10.70 44.82 0.21
N LEU A 145 -10.52 43.75 0.99
CA LEU A 145 -10.66 43.82 2.44
C LEU A 145 -9.63 44.77 3.07
N LEU A 146 -8.37 44.66 2.69
CA LEU A 146 -7.31 45.53 3.22
C LEU A 146 -7.54 47.00 2.86
N GLU A 147 -7.90 47.29 1.61
CA GLU A 147 -8.19 48.67 1.16
C GLU A 147 -9.37 49.30 1.92
N GLU A 148 -10.44 48.54 2.19
CA GLU A 148 -11.58 49.03 2.99
C GLU A 148 -11.21 49.22 4.47
N LEU A 149 -10.38 48.35 5.05
CA LEU A 149 -9.92 48.51 6.43
C LEU A 149 -9.05 49.76 6.61
N GLU A 150 -8.19 50.08 5.64
CA GLU A 150 -7.42 51.33 5.61
C GLU A 150 -8.34 52.56 5.57
N LEU A 151 -9.41 52.52 4.77
CA LEU A 151 -10.38 53.62 4.68
C LEU A 151 -11.18 53.82 5.98
N VAL A 152 -11.59 52.73 6.63
CA VAL A 152 -12.25 52.74 7.94
C VAL A 152 -11.34 53.38 9.00
N GLU A 153 -10.05 53.03 8.99
CA GLU A 153 -9.05 53.58 9.92
C GLU A 153 -8.77 55.07 9.66
N GLU A 154 -8.66 55.48 8.39
CA GLU A 154 -8.32 56.87 8.02
C GLU A 154 -9.51 57.85 8.15
N HIS A 155 -10.75 57.39 7.95
CA HIS A 155 -11.93 58.24 7.87
C HIS A 155 -12.94 58.03 9.01
N GLU A 156 -12.64 57.20 10.02
CA GLU A 156 -13.60 56.74 11.06
C GLU A 156 -14.94 56.27 10.45
N ALA A 157 -14.87 55.69 9.26
CA ALA A 157 -16.04 55.24 8.52
C ALA A 157 -16.47 53.84 8.99
N ASP A 158 -17.75 53.51 8.81
CA ASP A 158 -18.24 52.16 9.08
C ASP A 158 -17.88 51.22 7.91
N LEU A 159 -17.63 49.94 8.19
CA LEU A 159 -17.16 48.98 7.18
C LEU A 159 -18.25 48.72 6.12
N ASP A 160 -18.00 49.09 4.86
CA ASP A 160 -18.94 48.82 3.76
C ASP A 160 -18.81 47.38 3.23
N VAL A 161 -19.52 46.47 3.90
CA VAL A 161 -19.61 45.05 3.52
C VAL A 161 -20.22 44.85 2.12
N ALA A 162 -21.02 45.81 1.61
CA ALA A 162 -21.62 45.71 0.29
C ALA A 162 -20.61 46.04 -0.82
N ALA A 163 -19.80 47.09 -0.64
CA ALA A 163 -18.68 47.42 -1.53
C ALA A 163 -17.63 46.31 -1.58
N LEU A 164 -17.28 45.77 -0.41
CA LEU A 164 -16.33 44.66 -0.25
C LEU A 164 -16.78 43.42 -1.02
N TRP A 165 -18.08 43.12 -1.00
CA TRP A 165 -18.64 42.02 -1.80
C TRP A 165 -18.70 42.31 -3.30
N ALA A 166 -18.95 43.55 -3.70
CA ALA A 166 -18.96 43.94 -5.11
C ALA A 166 -17.54 43.84 -5.74
N ALA A 167 -16.50 44.03 -4.93
CA ALA A 167 -15.10 43.94 -5.35
C ALA A 167 -14.60 42.49 -5.57
N VAL A 168 -15.35 41.46 -5.16
CA VAL A 168 -15.03 40.04 -5.39
C VAL A 168 -15.84 39.49 -6.57
N PRO A 169 -15.32 39.54 -7.81
CA PRO A 169 -16.06 39.10 -8.98
C PRO A 169 -16.22 37.56 -9.01
N GLY A 170 -17.44 37.10 -9.28
CA GLY A 170 -17.70 35.73 -9.73
C GLY A 170 -18.01 34.68 -8.66
N THR A 171 -18.13 35.06 -7.39
CA THR A 171 -18.60 34.15 -6.31
C THR A 171 -20.01 34.56 -5.85
N PRO A 172 -21.05 33.74 -6.09
CA PRO A 172 -22.37 33.96 -5.50
C PRO A 172 -22.27 34.02 -3.98
N ARG A 173 -22.93 35.00 -3.33
CA ARG A 173 -23.03 35.12 -1.85
C ARG A 173 -23.41 33.80 -1.17
N ASP A 174 -24.17 32.95 -1.86
CA ASP A 174 -24.65 31.66 -1.36
C ASP A 174 -23.61 30.53 -1.39
N SER A 175 -22.55 30.64 -2.20
CA SER A 175 -21.50 29.62 -2.35
C SER A 175 -20.38 29.70 -1.31
N LEU A 176 -20.29 30.82 -0.58
CA LEU A 176 -19.25 31.08 0.41
C LEU A 176 -19.71 30.85 1.85
N SER A 177 -20.99 30.54 2.08
CA SER A 177 -21.40 30.18 3.43
C SER A 177 -20.84 28.80 3.78
N PRO A 178 -20.21 28.62 4.96
CA PRO A 178 -19.70 27.33 5.40
C PRO A 178 -20.80 26.28 5.63
N LEU A 179 -22.09 26.65 5.47
CA LEU A 179 -23.24 25.84 5.89
C LEU A 179 -24.33 25.63 4.82
N LYS A 180 -24.17 26.14 3.58
CA LYS A 180 -25.20 26.01 2.52
C LYS A 180 -24.99 24.84 1.55
N HIS A 181 -23.84 24.18 1.58
CA HIS A 181 -23.67 22.90 0.91
C HIS A 181 -23.64 21.80 1.96
N ARG A 182 -24.52 20.79 1.82
CA ARG A 182 -24.65 19.61 2.68
C ARG A 182 -23.40 18.73 2.82
N ASN A 183 -22.21 19.22 2.48
CA ASN A 183 -20.95 18.49 2.62
C ASN A 183 -19.90 19.41 3.24
N LEU A 184 -19.61 19.18 4.52
CA LEU A 184 -18.28 19.40 5.06
C LEU A 184 -17.32 18.61 4.15
N ASN A 185 -16.49 19.31 3.36
CA ASN A 185 -15.55 18.67 2.44
C ASN A 185 -14.37 18.04 3.21
N LEU A 186 -14.66 16.98 3.96
CA LEU A 186 -13.71 16.05 4.55
C LEU A 186 -13.27 15.06 3.46
N LEU A 187 -12.51 15.53 2.46
CA LEU A 187 -11.90 14.63 1.47
C LEU A 187 -10.64 13.91 2.00
N GLY A 188 -10.42 13.94 3.32
CA GLY A 188 -9.47 13.09 4.03
C GLY A 188 -10.21 12.09 4.93
N ARG A 189 -9.69 10.87 5.06
CA ARG A 189 -10.08 9.95 6.14
C ARG A 189 -9.49 10.49 7.44
N TYR A 190 -10.26 11.28 8.18
CA TYR A 190 -9.92 11.69 9.54
C TYR A 190 -10.68 10.80 10.52
N SER A 191 -9.97 9.94 11.25
CA SER A 191 -10.51 9.26 12.42
C SER A 191 -10.11 10.07 13.65
N PHE A 192 -11.05 10.78 14.25
CA PHE A 192 -10.88 11.30 15.60
C PHE A 192 -11.44 10.23 16.53
N THR A 193 -10.56 9.50 17.22
CA THR A 193 -10.99 8.77 18.40
C THR A 193 -11.30 9.83 19.44
N ALA A 194 -12.59 10.07 19.70
CA ALA A 194 -13.00 10.86 20.85
C ALA A 194 -12.45 10.16 22.10
N SER A 195 -11.40 10.72 22.70
CA SER A 195 -11.05 10.38 24.06
C SER A 195 -12.19 10.91 24.93
N THR A 196 -12.94 10.01 25.56
CA THR A 196 -13.79 10.41 26.69
C THR A 196 -12.89 11.10 27.69
N PRO A 197 -13.10 12.38 28.01
CA PRO A 197 -12.27 13.06 28.99
C PRO A 197 -12.38 12.28 30.31
N ALA A 198 -11.24 11.94 30.89
CA ALA A 198 -11.21 11.33 32.21
C ALA A 198 -11.98 12.25 33.16
N ALA A 199 -13.03 11.72 33.81
CA ALA A 199 -13.99 12.44 34.67
C ALA A 199 -15.12 13.24 34.00
N GLY A 200 -15.38 13.10 32.70
CA GLY A 200 -16.62 13.59 32.08
C GLY A 200 -16.74 15.11 31.93
N ALA A 201 -15.66 15.86 32.19
CA ALA A 201 -15.60 17.30 31.96
C ALA A 201 -14.67 17.62 30.79
N LEU A 202 -15.12 18.45 29.85
CA LEU A 202 -14.28 19.00 28.82
C LEU A 202 -13.25 19.94 29.44
N ARG A 203 -12.01 19.94 28.93
CA ARG A 203 -10.99 20.92 29.34
C ARG A 203 -11.56 22.33 29.08
N PRO A 204 -11.54 23.23 30.06
CA PRO A 204 -12.04 24.58 29.86
C PRO A 204 -11.27 25.27 28.73
N LEU A 205 -11.98 26.08 27.95
CA LEU A 205 -11.38 26.87 26.86
C LEU A 205 -10.32 27.80 27.45
N ARG A 206 -9.17 27.91 26.78
CA ARG A 206 -8.11 28.84 27.16
C ARG A 206 -8.67 30.26 27.12
N ASN A 207 -8.58 30.97 28.24
CA ASN A 207 -8.97 32.38 28.29
C ASN A 207 -7.93 33.20 27.50
N PRO A 208 -8.32 33.91 26.42
CA PRO A 208 -7.39 34.70 25.63
C PRO A 208 -6.75 35.87 26.42
N ASP A 209 -7.38 36.31 27.51
CA ASP A 209 -6.88 37.39 28.37
C ASP A 209 -6.08 36.87 29.58
N GLY A 210 -5.84 35.55 29.65
CA GLY A 210 -5.03 34.94 30.70
C GLY A 210 -3.53 35.08 30.43
N PRO A 211 -2.68 35.13 31.46
CA PRO A 211 -1.23 35.13 31.26
C PRO A 211 -0.81 33.87 30.49
N GLU A 212 0.09 34.03 29.50
CA GLU A 212 0.74 32.90 28.84
C GLU A 212 1.51 32.10 29.90
N LEU A 213 1.06 30.88 30.16
CA LEU A 213 1.83 29.94 30.94
C LEU A 213 2.90 29.38 30.01
N ASP A 214 4.17 29.62 30.33
CA ASP A 214 5.30 28.92 29.74
C ASP A 214 5.14 27.43 30.01
N ASP A 215 4.96 26.65 28.94
CA ASP A 215 4.94 25.19 28.99
C ASP A 215 6.38 24.65 29.10
N ASP A 216 7.08 25.00 30.17
CA ASP A 216 8.35 24.37 30.56
C ASP A 216 8.13 23.57 31.86
N ASP A 217 7.82 22.28 31.73
CA ASP A 217 8.26 21.28 32.71
C ASP A 217 8.39 19.88 32.06
N ASP A 218 9.65 19.54 31.76
CA ASP A 218 10.12 18.17 31.61
C ASP A 218 9.96 17.43 32.94
N GLY A 219 8.99 16.52 33.03
CA GLY A 219 8.74 15.73 34.24
C GLY A 219 8.57 14.25 33.95
N ALA A 220 9.66 13.49 34.04
CA ALA A 220 9.69 12.04 34.06
C ALA A 220 8.81 11.44 35.17
N GLY A 221 8.21 10.28 34.85
CA GLY A 221 7.47 9.41 35.77
C GLY A 221 6.87 8.22 35.05
#